data_AF-A0A7Y5LVJ6-F1
#
_entry.id   AF-A0A7Y5LVJ6-F1
#
_cell.length_a   1.000
_cell.length_b   1.000
_cell.length_c   1.000
_cell.angle_alpha   90.00
_cell.angle_beta   90.00
_cell.angle_gamma   90.00
#
_symmetry.space_group_name_H-M   'P 1'
#
loop_
_entity.id
_entity.type
_entity.pdbx_description
1 polymer ?
#
loop_
_entity_poly.entity_id
_entity_poly.type
_entity_poly.pdbx_seq_one_letter_code
_entity_poly.pdbx_strand_id
1 'polypeptide(L)'
;MVVEKERQIDLQDKEIARREKELEATIRKPADAEQYRIRTIADASQYKMMTEAKGQAEAQKSLGFGAAEADRARGLAEAEVEKAKGLAEAEVERARGMAAAEVIRAKGEAEAEAMRQKAAAWANYNEAAVMQLLIEKLPEVVRAVSEPLSKTDKITIISTGGDGLGASKVTQDVINVVAQLPPLVESLAGVDIKELLKKVPGLGGEKKPVVDVKPVRDEKKS
;
A
#
# COMPACT_ATOMS: atom_id res chain seq x y z
N MET A 1 -8.39 121.25 35.42
CA MET A 1 -8.61 120.38 34.24
C MET A 1 -8.02 118.96 34.38
N VAL A 2 -7.29 118.61 35.45
CA VAL A 2 -6.71 117.26 35.64
C VAL A 2 -7.62 116.34 36.48
N VAL A 3 -8.26 116.89 37.52
CA VAL A 3 -9.12 116.15 38.48
C VAL A 3 -10.40 115.57 37.86
N GLU A 4 -10.94 116.20 36.82
CA GLU A 4 -12.14 115.70 36.12
C GLU A 4 -11.83 114.50 35.23
N LYS A 5 -10.64 114.47 34.62
CA LYS A 5 -10.19 113.32 33.81
C LYS A 5 -9.90 112.10 34.68
N GLU A 6 -9.30 112.28 35.86
CA GLU A 6 -9.07 111.17 36.81
C GLU A 6 -10.39 110.55 37.29
N ARG A 7 -11.38 111.36 37.66
CA ARG A 7 -12.72 110.85 38.02
C ARG A 7 -13.42 110.12 36.87
N GLN A 8 -13.19 110.56 35.63
CA GLN A 8 -13.78 109.95 34.44
C GLN A 8 -13.16 108.58 34.14
N ILE A 9 -11.84 108.43 34.36
CA ILE A 9 -11.13 107.16 34.29
C ILE A 9 -11.63 106.20 35.38
N ASP A 10 -11.74 106.65 36.64
CA ASP A 10 -12.27 105.83 37.74
C ASP A 10 -13.71 105.36 37.50
N LEU A 11 -14.55 106.19 36.87
CA LEU A 11 -15.92 105.83 36.50
C LEU A 11 -15.93 104.81 35.37
N GLN A 12 -15.08 104.97 34.36
CA GLN A 12 -14.92 104.01 33.27
C GLN A 12 -14.40 102.67 33.78
N ASP A 13 -13.42 102.66 34.68
CA ASP A 13 -12.87 101.44 35.28
C ASP A 13 -13.95 100.70 36.09
N LYS A 14 -14.81 101.43 36.81
CA LYS A 14 -15.96 100.84 37.51
C LYS A 14 -17.02 100.28 36.56
N GLU A 15 -17.28 100.95 35.43
CA GLU A 15 -18.20 100.44 34.41
C GLU A 15 -17.65 99.20 33.70
N ILE A 16 -16.34 99.18 33.39
CA ILE A 16 -15.64 98.01 32.84
C ILE A 16 -15.72 96.84 33.82
N ALA A 17 -15.39 97.06 35.09
CA ALA A 17 -15.48 96.02 36.12
C ALA A 17 -16.92 95.48 36.31
N ARG A 18 -17.94 96.34 36.14
CA ARG A 18 -19.35 95.92 36.16
C ARG A 18 -19.69 95.04 34.94
N ARG A 19 -19.30 95.49 33.75
CA ARG A 19 -19.50 94.74 32.49
C ARG A 19 -18.75 93.41 32.50
N GLU A 20 -17.52 93.37 33.00
CA GLU A 20 -16.76 92.13 33.13
C GLU A 20 -17.47 91.13 34.03
N LYS A 21 -17.97 91.57 35.19
CA LYS A 21 -18.75 90.72 36.10
C LYS A 21 -20.07 90.24 35.47
N GLU A 22 -20.74 91.09 34.68
CA GLU A 22 -21.95 90.70 33.94
C GLU A 22 -21.64 89.69 32.82
N LEU A 23 -20.57 89.88 32.05
CA LEU A 23 -20.12 88.94 31.01
C LEU A 23 -19.64 87.62 31.63
N GLU A 24 -18.97 87.68 32.78
CA GLU A 24 -18.53 86.50 33.51
C GLU A 24 -19.72 85.69 34.01
N ALA A 25 -20.75 86.34 34.57
CA ALA A 25 -21.97 85.68 35.02
C ALA A 25 -22.86 85.16 33.89
N THR A 26 -22.97 85.92 32.79
CA THR A 26 -23.95 85.65 31.72
C THR A 26 -23.38 84.79 30.59
N ILE A 27 -22.08 84.83 30.35
CA ILE A 27 -21.44 84.11 29.22
C ILE A 27 -20.43 83.08 29.73
N ARG A 28 -19.45 83.47 30.57
CA ARG A 28 -18.38 82.55 30.98
C ARG A 28 -18.88 81.43 31.90
N LYS A 29 -19.55 81.75 33.00
CA LYS A 29 -20.09 80.75 33.94
C LYS A 29 -21.01 79.71 33.28
N PRO A 30 -21.99 80.09 32.43
CA PRO A 30 -22.79 79.09 31.73
C PRO A 30 -22.02 78.32 30.65
N ALA A 31 -21.06 78.95 29.96
CA ALA A 31 -20.19 78.24 29.02
C ALA A 31 -19.32 77.20 29.73
N ASP A 32 -18.72 77.53 30.87
CA ASP A 32 -17.91 76.61 31.68
C ASP A 32 -18.76 75.47 32.23
N ALA A 33 -20.01 75.75 32.66
CA ALA A 33 -20.95 74.73 33.09
C ALA A 33 -21.33 73.77 31.95
N GLU A 34 -21.60 74.29 30.74
CA GLU A 34 -21.91 73.44 29.58
C GLU A 34 -20.68 72.66 29.10
N GLN A 35 -19.49 73.26 29.11
CA GLN A 35 -18.23 72.55 28.84
C GLN A 35 -18.00 71.41 29.82
N TYR A 36 -18.19 71.66 31.12
CA TYR A 36 -18.08 70.62 32.15
C TYR A 36 -19.11 69.52 31.94
N ARG A 37 -20.36 69.88 31.59
CA ARG A 37 -21.43 68.92 31.29
C ARG A 37 -21.10 68.06 30.07
N ILE A 38 -20.71 68.68 28.96
CA ILE A 38 -20.33 67.99 27.72
C ILE A 38 -19.15 67.05 27.97
N ARG A 39 -18.11 67.52 28.67
CA ARG A 39 -16.94 66.71 28.99
C ARG A 39 -17.32 65.51 29.86
N THR A 40 -18.12 65.71 30.90
CA THR A 40 -18.58 64.62 31.77
C THR A 40 -19.38 63.57 30.99
N ILE A 41 -20.26 64.01 30.09
CA ILE A 41 -21.04 63.10 29.23
C ILE A 41 -20.15 62.37 28.23
N ALA A 42 -19.19 63.07 27.61
CA ALA A 42 -18.24 62.47 26.68
C ALA A 42 -17.35 61.43 27.37
N ASP A 43 -16.84 61.75 28.57
CA ASP A 43 -16.03 60.84 29.39
C ASP A 43 -16.85 59.62 29.82
N ALA A 44 -18.11 59.81 30.25
CA ALA A 44 -19.01 58.71 30.57
C ALA A 44 -19.33 57.82 29.35
N SER A 45 -19.56 58.43 28.19
CA SER A 45 -19.81 57.72 26.92
C SER A 45 -18.59 56.91 26.48
N GLN A 46 -17.40 57.51 26.53
CA GLN A 46 -16.13 56.84 26.26
C GLN A 46 -15.88 55.67 27.21
N TYR A 47 -16.10 55.88 28.51
CA TYR A 47 -15.94 54.84 29.51
C TYR A 47 -16.89 53.66 29.27
N LYS A 48 -18.16 53.94 28.95
CA LYS A 48 -19.15 52.91 28.60
C LYS A 48 -18.74 52.16 27.33
N MET A 49 -18.40 52.86 26.26
CA MET A 49 -17.99 52.27 24.99
C MET A 49 -16.73 51.39 25.16
N MET A 50 -15.74 51.86 25.92
CA MET A 50 -14.52 51.09 26.19
C MET A 50 -14.82 49.83 27.01
N THR A 51 -15.72 49.91 27.99
CA THR A 51 -16.10 48.77 28.84
C THR A 51 -16.88 47.73 28.04
N GLU A 52 -17.85 48.17 27.23
CA GLU A 52 -18.60 47.29 26.33
C GLU A 52 -17.69 46.63 25.29
N ALA A 53 -16.80 47.39 24.66
CA ALA A 53 -15.84 46.86 23.68
C ALA A 53 -14.88 45.85 24.32
N LYS A 54 -14.41 46.12 25.56
CA LYS A 54 -13.58 45.16 26.32
C LYS A 54 -14.37 43.88 26.63
N GLY A 55 -15.60 44.00 27.10
CA GLY A 55 -16.46 42.85 27.39
C GLY A 55 -16.75 42.00 26.15
N GLN A 56 -17.03 42.65 25.02
CA GLN A 56 -17.22 41.97 23.74
C GLN A 56 -15.94 41.27 23.25
N ALA A 57 -14.79 41.94 23.35
CA ALA A 57 -13.52 41.35 22.95
C ALA A 57 -13.13 40.15 23.83
N GLU A 58 -13.39 40.21 25.14
CA GLU A 58 -13.13 39.11 26.06
C GLU A 58 -14.09 37.94 25.83
N ALA A 59 -15.38 38.21 25.64
CA ALA A 59 -16.37 37.20 25.26
C ALA A 59 -16.00 36.53 23.94
N GLN A 60 -15.59 37.30 22.92
CA GLN A 60 -15.18 36.75 21.63
C GLN A 60 -13.90 35.92 21.74
N LYS A 61 -12.93 36.34 22.56
CA LYS A 61 -11.74 35.53 22.85
C LYS A 61 -12.13 34.21 23.52
N SER A 62 -12.95 34.25 24.57
CA SER A 62 -13.39 33.05 25.28
C SER A 62 -14.14 32.09 24.36
N LEU A 63 -15.01 32.61 23.49
CA LEU A 63 -15.71 31.81 22.48
C LEU A 63 -14.75 31.21 21.45
N GLY A 64 -13.77 31.98 20.97
CA GLY A 64 -12.75 31.50 20.03
C GLY A 64 -11.87 30.40 20.62
N PHE A 65 -11.47 30.54 21.89
CA PHE A 65 -10.73 29.50 22.60
C PHE A 65 -11.56 28.23 22.79
N GLY A 66 -12.82 28.36 23.22
CA GLY A 66 -13.72 27.22 23.36
C GLY A 66 -14.00 26.50 22.04
N ALA A 67 -14.17 27.24 20.95
CA ALA A 67 -14.33 26.66 19.61
C ALA A 67 -13.07 25.91 19.16
N ALA A 68 -11.88 26.52 19.31
CA ALA A 68 -10.62 25.88 18.94
C ALA A 68 -10.33 24.61 19.78
N GLU A 69 -10.67 24.63 21.07
CA GLU A 69 -10.55 23.45 21.93
C GLU A 69 -11.54 22.35 21.52
N ALA A 70 -12.79 22.70 21.22
CA ALA A 70 -13.79 21.76 20.71
C ALA A 70 -13.39 21.14 19.36
N ASP A 71 -12.78 21.93 18.47
CA ASP A 71 -12.25 21.44 17.20
C ASP A 71 -11.07 20.48 17.40
N ARG A 72 -10.13 20.80 18.30
CA ARG A 72 -9.03 19.89 18.64
C ARG A 72 -9.54 18.59 19.27
N ALA A 73 -10.50 18.67 20.18
CA ALA A 73 -11.07 17.50 20.83
C ALA A 73 -11.78 16.60 19.80
N ARG A 74 -12.52 17.19 18.86
CA ARG A 74 -13.13 16.44 17.74
C ARG A 74 -12.09 15.81 16.82
N GLY A 75 -11.05 16.56 16.43
CA GLY A 75 -9.98 16.02 15.58
C GLY A 75 -9.22 14.86 16.23
N LEU A 76 -8.98 14.92 17.54
CA LEU A 76 -8.37 13.83 18.29
C LEU A 76 -9.29 12.60 18.36
N ALA A 77 -10.58 12.81 18.64
CA ALA A 77 -11.56 11.73 18.68
C ALA A 77 -11.71 11.05 17.30
N GLU A 78 -11.74 11.82 16.22
CA GLU A 78 -11.79 11.30 14.85
C GLU A 78 -10.53 10.48 14.51
N ALA A 79 -9.35 10.98 14.86
CA ALA A 79 -8.09 10.26 14.65
C ALA A 79 -8.02 8.95 15.45
N GLU A 80 -8.53 8.92 16.67
CA GLU A 80 -8.62 7.71 17.48
C GLU A 80 -9.57 6.68 16.87
N VAL A 81 -10.74 7.13 16.39
CA VAL A 81 -11.71 6.26 15.71
C VAL A 81 -11.12 5.68 14.42
N GLU A 82 -10.43 6.50 13.62
CA GLU A 82 -9.79 6.05 12.38
C GLU A 82 -8.67 5.04 12.67
N LYS A 83 -7.83 5.30 13.68
CA LYS A 83 -6.79 4.38 14.11
C LYS A 83 -7.38 3.06 14.62
N ALA A 84 -8.45 3.11 15.41
CA ALA A 84 -9.12 1.90 15.90
C ALA A 84 -9.74 1.09 14.76
N LYS A 85 -10.35 1.75 13.77
CA LYS A 85 -10.87 1.09 12.56
C LYS A 85 -9.74 0.46 11.74
N GLY A 86 -8.66 1.19 11.49
CA GLY A 86 -7.51 0.66 10.74
C GLY A 86 -6.86 -0.54 11.41
N LEU A 87 -6.76 -0.54 12.75
CA LEU A 87 -6.28 -1.70 13.51
C LEU A 87 -7.24 -2.89 13.40
N ALA A 88 -8.55 -2.66 13.54
CA ALA A 88 -9.55 -3.71 13.41
C ALA A 88 -9.56 -4.32 12.00
N GLU A 89 -9.47 -3.50 10.96
CA GLU A 89 -9.39 -3.97 9.57
C GLU A 89 -8.11 -4.76 9.31
N ALA A 90 -6.96 -4.29 9.81
CA ALA A 90 -5.70 -5.01 9.69
C ALA A 90 -5.72 -6.37 10.41
N GLU A 91 -6.39 -6.46 11.56
CA GLU A 91 -6.55 -7.70 12.29
C GLU A 91 -7.47 -8.69 11.55
N VAL A 92 -8.59 -8.20 11.01
CA VAL A 92 -9.48 -9.00 10.15
C VAL A 92 -8.72 -9.53 8.93
N GLU A 93 -7.93 -8.69 8.26
CA GLU A 93 -7.17 -9.09 7.08
C GLU A 93 -6.08 -10.10 7.43
N ARG A 94 -5.37 -9.91 8.54
CA ARG A 94 -4.39 -10.88 9.05
C ARG A 94 -5.06 -12.23 9.36
N ALA A 95 -6.20 -12.22 10.04
CA ALA A 95 -6.93 -13.44 10.38
C ALA A 95 -7.41 -14.17 9.12
N ARG A 96 -7.91 -13.44 8.12
CA ARG A 96 -8.30 -14.01 6.81
C ARG A 96 -7.09 -14.59 6.06
N GLY A 97 -5.97 -13.89 6.04
CA GLY A 97 -4.72 -14.36 5.42
C GLY A 97 -4.20 -15.63 6.08
N MET A 98 -4.21 -15.70 7.42
CA MET A 98 -3.85 -16.90 8.16
C MET A 98 -4.78 -18.07 7.86
N ALA A 99 -6.10 -17.84 7.88
CA ALA A 99 -7.07 -18.87 7.56
C ALA A 99 -6.91 -19.39 6.12
N ALA A 100 -6.68 -18.50 5.15
CA ALA A 100 -6.42 -18.88 3.76
C ALA A 100 -5.13 -19.70 3.63
N ALA A 101 -4.06 -19.29 4.30
CA ALA A 101 -2.78 -20.01 4.31
C ALA A 101 -2.93 -21.41 4.93
N GLU A 102 -3.68 -21.55 6.03
CA GLU A 102 -3.98 -22.84 6.65
C GLU A 102 -4.77 -23.76 5.73
N VAL A 103 -5.77 -23.23 5.02
CA VAL A 103 -6.54 -24.01 4.05
C VAL A 103 -5.65 -24.49 2.90
N ILE A 104 -4.77 -23.62 2.37
CA ILE A 104 -3.84 -23.99 1.30
C ILE A 104 -2.85 -25.06 1.79
N ARG A 105 -2.30 -24.87 2.99
CA ARG A 105 -1.37 -25.84 3.60
C ARG A 105 -2.04 -27.19 3.82
N ALA A 106 -3.25 -27.21 4.39
CA ALA A 106 -4.01 -28.43 4.61
C ALA A 106 -4.33 -29.16 3.29
N LYS A 107 -4.70 -28.41 2.24
CA LYS A 107 -4.90 -28.98 0.90
C LYS A 107 -3.60 -29.55 0.32
N GLY A 108 -2.49 -28.81 0.40
CA GLY A 108 -1.18 -29.26 -0.08
C GLY A 108 -0.67 -30.50 0.66
N GLU A 109 -0.86 -30.55 1.99
CA GLU A 109 -0.55 -31.72 2.81
C GLU A 109 -1.42 -32.93 2.40
N ALA A 110 -2.73 -32.73 2.21
CA ALA A 110 -3.64 -33.79 1.77
C ALA A 110 -3.31 -34.30 0.35
N GLU A 111 -3.00 -33.41 -0.59
CA GLU A 111 -2.58 -33.77 -1.95
C GLU A 111 -1.23 -34.51 -1.95
N ALA A 112 -0.26 -34.03 -1.17
CA ALA A 112 1.03 -34.68 -1.03
C ALA A 112 0.89 -36.07 -0.40
N GLU A 113 0.05 -36.22 0.61
CA GLU A 113 -0.23 -37.51 1.24
C GLU A 113 -0.94 -38.47 0.29
N ALA A 114 -1.95 -38.00 -0.45
CA ALA A 114 -2.61 -38.79 -1.48
C ALA A 114 -1.63 -39.21 -2.58
N MET A 115 -0.71 -38.33 -3.00
CA MET A 115 0.31 -38.66 -3.99
C MET A 115 1.33 -39.67 -3.45
N ARG A 116 1.75 -39.55 -2.19
CA ARG A 116 2.61 -40.53 -1.52
C ARG A 116 1.94 -41.90 -1.45
N GLN A 117 0.67 -41.95 -1.10
CA GLN A 117 -0.09 -43.21 -1.07
C GLN A 117 -0.22 -43.81 -2.48
N LYS A 118 -0.52 -43.00 -3.51
CA LYS A 118 -0.53 -43.45 -4.91
C LYS A 118 0.83 -43.98 -5.35
N ALA A 119 1.92 -43.28 -5.01
CA ALA A 119 3.28 -43.71 -5.33
C ALA A 119 3.66 -45.01 -4.60
N ALA A 120 3.29 -45.17 -3.33
CA ALA A 120 3.48 -46.40 -2.58
C ALA A 120 2.66 -47.56 -3.15
N ALA A 121 1.42 -47.30 -3.57
CA ALA A 121 0.62 -48.28 -4.29
C ALA A 121 1.31 -48.67 -5.61
N TRP A 122 1.75 -47.71 -6.43
CA TRP A 122 2.49 -47.93 -7.68
C TRP A 122 3.81 -48.67 -7.50
N ALA A 123 4.54 -48.45 -6.42
CA ALA A 123 5.73 -49.21 -6.07
C ALA A 123 5.42 -50.69 -5.77
N ASN A 124 4.24 -50.96 -5.20
CA ASN A 124 3.76 -52.31 -4.91
C ASN A 124 3.01 -52.96 -6.10
N TYR A 125 2.70 -52.22 -7.17
CA TYR A 125 2.22 -52.79 -8.42
C TYR A 125 3.40 -53.46 -9.13
N ASN A 126 3.50 -54.79 -9.03
CA ASN A 126 4.50 -55.60 -9.75
C ASN A 126 4.63 -55.17 -11.23
N GLU A 127 5.82 -55.38 -11.82
CA GLU A 127 6.18 -55.01 -13.20
C GLU A 127 5.09 -55.28 -14.26
N ALA A 128 4.28 -56.33 -14.07
CA ALA A 128 3.17 -56.69 -14.94
C ALA A 128 2.03 -55.66 -14.99
N ALA A 129 1.71 -54.99 -13.87
CA ALA A 129 0.61 -54.02 -13.83
C ALA A 129 1.01 -52.64 -14.39
N VAL A 130 2.28 -52.26 -14.23
CA VAL A 130 2.86 -51.09 -14.90
C VAL A 130 2.81 -51.29 -16.42
N MET A 131 3.21 -52.48 -16.90
CA MET A 131 3.11 -52.85 -18.32
C MET A 131 1.66 -52.76 -18.85
N GLN A 132 0.71 -53.29 -18.08
CA GLN A 132 -0.72 -53.25 -18.43
C GLN A 132 -1.25 -51.81 -18.51
N LEU A 133 -0.93 -50.94 -17.55
CA LEU A 133 -1.33 -49.53 -17.57
C LEU A 133 -0.69 -48.76 -18.74
N LEU A 134 0.58 -49.07 -19.09
CA LEU A 134 1.21 -48.50 -20.27
C LEU A 134 0.49 -48.92 -21.56
N ILE A 135 0.11 -50.19 -21.69
CA ILE A 135 -0.66 -50.68 -22.84
C ILE A 135 -2.03 -49.99 -22.93
N GLU A 136 -2.68 -49.72 -21.80
CA GLU A 136 -3.96 -49.01 -21.75
C GLU A 136 -3.85 -47.51 -22.04
N LYS A 137 -2.74 -46.86 -21.66
CA LYS A 137 -2.50 -45.42 -21.91
C LYS A 137 -1.75 -45.11 -23.21
N LEU A 138 -1.15 -46.11 -23.84
CA LEU A 138 -0.48 -46.02 -25.13
C LEU A 138 -1.35 -45.41 -26.24
N PRO A 139 -2.64 -45.76 -26.40
CA PRO A 139 -3.51 -45.17 -27.41
C PRO A 139 -3.68 -43.65 -27.26
N GLU A 140 -3.74 -43.14 -26.03
CA GLU A 140 -3.86 -41.69 -25.77
C GLU A 140 -2.59 -40.94 -26.21
N VAL A 141 -1.42 -41.50 -25.89
CA VAL A 141 -0.12 -40.95 -26.30
C VAL A 141 0.04 -41.01 -27.82
N VAL A 142 -0.28 -42.15 -28.45
CA VAL A 142 -0.25 -42.30 -29.91
C VAL A 142 -1.20 -41.30 -30.56
N ARG A 143 -2.38 -41.06 -29.98
CA ARG A 143 -3.33 -40.07 -30.51
C ARG A 143 -2.80 -38.64 -30.38
N ALA A 144 -2.20 -38.29 -29.25
CA ALA A 144 -1.60 -36.97 -29.03
C ALA A 144 -0.40 -36.71 -29.97
N VAL A 145 0.43 -37.72 -30.20
CA VAL A 145 1.54 -37.66 -31.18
C VAL A 145 1.03 -37.64 -32.62
N SER A 146 -0.08 -38.32 -32.89
CA SER A 146 -0.70 -38.35 -34.23
C SER A 146 -1.54 -37.11 -34.52
N GLU A 147 -1.94 -36.31 -33.53
CA GLU A 147 -2.82 -35.15 -33.76
C GLU A 147 -2.15 -34.05 -34.61
N PRO A 148 -0.88 -33.66 -34.39
CA PRO A 148 -0.15 -32.76 -35.30
C PRO A 148 0.15 -33.40 -36.66
N LEU A 149 0.44 -34.70 -36.70
CA LEU A 149 0.69 -35.45 -37.94
C LEU A 149 -0.57 -35.59 -38.79
N SER A 150 -1.73 -35.79 -38.16
CA SER A 150 -3.04 -35.90 -38.82
C SER A 150 -3.56 -34.57 -39.36
N LYS A 151 -3.06 -33.43 -38.87
CA LYS A 151 -3.36 -32.08 -39.40
C LYS A 151 -2.42 -31.67 -40.54
N THR A 152 -1.46 -32.52 -40.91
CA THR A 152 -0.50 -32.25 -41.98
C THR A 152 -0.81 -33.14 -43.19
N ASP A 153 -1.74 -32.72 -44.04
CA ASP A 153 -2.22 -33.54 -45.18
C ASP A 153 -1.18 -33.71 -46.31
N LYS A 154 -0.17 -32.84 -46.40
CA LYS A 154 0.85 -32.93 -47.45
C LYS A 154 2.15 -32.24 -47.06
N ILE A 155 3.12 -33.01 -46.59
CA ILE A 155 4.53 -32.56 -46.54
C ILE A 155 5.03 -32.52 -47.99
N THR A 156 4.85 -31.38 -48.66
CA THR A 156 5.44 -31.17 -49.99
C THR A 156 6.87 -30.74 -49.79
N ILE A 157 7.80 -31.68 -49.94
CA ILE A 157 9.23 -31.39 -50.01
C ILE A 157 9.47 -30.62 -51.30
N ILE A 158 9.67 -29.30 -51.20
CA ILE A 158 10.02 -28.47 -52.35
C ILE A 158 11.52 -28.65 -52.59
N SER A 159 11.86 -29.60 -53.46
CA SER A 159 13.18 -29.62 -54.09
C SER A 159 13.19 -28.55 -55.18
N THR A 160 13.69 -27.36 -54.85
CA THR A 160 14.00 -26.33 -55.85
C THR A 160 15.22 -26.77 -56.65
N GLY A 161 15.01 -27.27 -57.87
CA GLY A 161 16.04 -27.35 -58.91
C GLY A 161 16.40 -28.75 -59.41
N GLY A 162 16.12 -28.97 -60.71
CA GLY A 162 16.88 -29.76 -61.68
C GLY A 162 17.45 -31.12 -61.28
N ASP A 163 16.94 -32.16 -61.95
CA ASP A 163 17.43 -33.54 -62.03
C ASP A 163 17.47 -34.36 -60.75
N GLY A 164 16.40 -35.16 -60.63
CA GLY A 164 16.33 -36.48 -60.01
C GLY A 164 17.47 -36.84 -59.05
N LEU A 165 17.34 -36.42 -57.79
CA LEU A 165 17.79 -37.08 -56.55
C LEU A 165 17.50 -36.14 -55.34
N GLY A 166 16.25 -35.71 -55.17
CA GLY A 166 15.83 -34.79 -54.09
C GLY A 166 15.53 -35.46 -52.74
N ALA A 167 15.11 -36.74 -52.73
CA ALA A 167 14.80 -37.45 -51.48
C ALA A 167 16.07 -37.79 -50.67
N SER A 168 17.15 -38.20 -51.35
CA SER A 168 18.40 -38.62 -50.69
C SER A 168 19.14 -37.47 -50.01
N LYS A 169 19.06 -36.24 -50.56
CA LYS A 169 19.63 -35.05 -49.91
C LYS A 169 18.79 -34.57 -48.74
N VAL A 170 17.46 -34.70 -48.78
CA VAL A 170 16.60 -34.41 -47.62
C VAL A 170 16.84 -35.42 -46.50
N THR A 171 17.01 -36.70 -46.81
CA THR A 171 17.41 -37.68 -45.80
C THR A 171 18.78 -37.35 -45.21
N GLN A 172 19.75 -36.90 -46.02
CA GLN A 172 21.05 -36.45 -45.48
C GLN A 172 20.99 -35.14 -44.71
N ASP A 173 20.19 -34.16 -45.13
CA ASP A 173 20.02 -32.88 -44.44
C ASP A 173 19.25 -33.08 -43.13
N VAL A 174 18.27 -33.98 -43.09
CA VAL A 174 17.61 -34.39 -41.84
C VAL A 174 18.59 -35.13 -40.94
N ILE A 175 19.43 -36.02 -41.46
CA ILE A 175 20.49 -36.67 -40.66
C ILE A 175 21.49 -35.64 -40.12
N ASN A 176 21.84 -34.61 -40.90
CA ASN A 176 22.74 -33.55 -40.48
C ASN A 176 22.10 -32.59 -39.45
N VAL A 177 20.80 -32.27 -39.58
CA VAL A 177 20.04 -31.50 -38.59
C VAL A 177 19.86 -32.29 -37.28
N VAL A 178 19.62 -33.60 -37.38
CA VAL A 178 19.55 -34.50 -36.21
C VAL A 178 20.92 -34.67 -35.56
N ALA A 179 22.01 -34.65 -36.31
CA ALA A 179 23.36 -34.66 -35.76
C ALA A 179 23.76 -33.34 -35.09
N GLN A 180 23.16 -32.21 -35.50
CA GLN A 180 23.41 -30.88 -34.93
C GLN A 180 22.47 -30.52 -33.77
N LEU A 181 21.42 -31.31 -33.55
CA LEU A 181 20.46 -31.11 -32.47
C LEU A 181 21.08 -31.27 -31.06
N PRO A 182 21.92 -32.28 -30.78
CA PRO A 182 22.48 -32.44 -29.43
C PRO A 182 23.32 -31.21 -28.98
N PRO A 183 24.27 -30.68 -29.78
CA PRO A 183 25.00 -29.47 -29.41
C PRO A 183 24.10 -28.23 -29.22
N LEU A 184 23.01 -28.11 -29.98
CA LEU A 184 22.11 -26.96 -29.91
C LEU A 184 21.24 -26.97 -28.65
N VAL A 185 20.77 -28.16 -28.25
CA VAL A 185 20.02 -28.34 -27.00
C VAL A 185 20.94 -28.22 -25.79
N GLU A 186 22.17 -28.72 -25.87
CA GLU A 186 23.19 -28.53 -24.83
C GLU A 186 23.53 -27.03 -24.65
N SER A 187 23.62 -26.27 -25.75
CA SER A 187 23.91 -24.82 -25.74
C SER A 187 22.73 -23.96 -25.25
N LEU A 188 21.49 -24.31 -25.60
CA LEU A 188 20.29 -23.54 -25.22
C LEU A 188 19.74 -23.89 -23.83
N ALA A 189 19.84 -25.16 -23.42
CA ALA A 189 19.35 -25.61 -22.12
C ALA A 189 20.43 -25.59 -21.03
N GLY A 190 21.71 -25.52 -21.40
CA GLY A 190 22.84 -25.58 -20.46
C GLY A 190 23.01 -26.94 -19.78
N VAL A 191 22.38 -28.00 -20.33
CA VAL A 191 22.39 -29.35 -19.75
C VAL A 191 22.90 -30.36 -20.76
N ASP A 192 24.02 -31.02 -20.45
CA ASP A 192 24.59 -32.10 -21.25
C ASP A 192 23.68 -33.34 -21.25
N ILE A 193 23.04 -33.61 -22.39
CA ILE A 193 22.14 -34.76 -22.56
C ILE A 193 22.92 -36.07 -22.38
N LYS A 194 24.22 -36.10 -22.74
CA LYS A 194 25.10 -37.23 -22.48
C LYS A 194 25.30 -37.52 -20.99
N GLU A 195 25.32 -36.50 -20.13
CA GLU A 195 25.37 -36.69 -18.67
C GLU A 195 24.03 -37.19 -18.12
N LEU A 196 22.92 -36.65 -18.61
CA LEU A 196 21.59 -37.11 -18.22
C LEU A 196 21.36 -38.56 -18.63
N LEU A 197 21.80 -38.97 -19.82
CA LEU A 197 21.71 -40.35 -20.28
C LEU A 197 22.54 -41.32 -19.41
N LYS A 198 23.69 -40.88 -18.90
CA LYS A 198 24.50 -41.64 -17.93
C LYS A 198 23.91 -41.67 -16.53
N LYS A 199 23.09 -40.68 -16.16
CA LYS A 199 22.42 -40.58 -14.85
C LYS A 199 21.08 -41.32 -14.81
N VAL A 200 20.57 -41.81 -15.95
CA VAL A 200 19.43 -42.74 -15.99
C VAL A 200 19.94 -44.16 -15.69
N PRO A 201 19.59 -44.77 -14.55
CA PRO A 201 20.00 -46.12 -14.22
C PRO A 201 19.13 -47.13 -14.98
N GLY A 202 19.74 -47.87 -15.92
CA GLY A 202 19.01 -48.95 -16.62
C GLY A 202 19.70 -49.57 -17.84
N LEU A 203 20.70 -48.92 -18.45
CA LEU A 203 21.39 -49.44 -19.65
C LEU A 203 22.92 -49.28 -19.58
N GLY A 204 23.51 -49.66 -18.44
CA GLY A 204 24.95 -49.74 -18.25
C GLY A 204 25.24 -50.80 -17.21
N GLY A 205 25.70 -51.98 -17.65
CA GLY A 205 25.99 -53.09 -16.77
C GLY A 205 27.11 -52.76 -15.79
N GLU A 206 26.78 -52.63 -14.51
CA GLU A 206 27.73 -52.80 -13.41
C GLU A 206 27.04 -53.57 -12.29
N LYS A 207 27.42 -54.85 -12.18
CA LYS A 207 27.22 -55.64 -10.96
C LYS A 207 27.85 -54.86 -9.80
N LYS A 208 27.05 -54.46 -8.82
CA LYS A 208 27.57 -54.08 -7.49
C LYS A 208 27.40 -55.22 -6.50
N PRO A 209 28.34 -55.34 -5.55
CA PRO A 209 28.65 -56.58 -4.85
C PRO A 209 27.67 -56.84 -3.70
N VAL A 210 27.48 -58.12 -3.42
CA VAL A 210 26.75 -58.65 -2.26
C VAL A 210 27.41 -58.10 -1.00
N VAL A 211 26.64 -57.39 -0.18
CA VAL A 211 27.09 -56.88 1.11
C VAL A 211 26.96 -58.01 2.15
N ASP A 212 28.10 -58.36 2.75
CA ASP A 212 28.25 -59.29 3.86
C ASP A 212 27.28 -58.98 5.01
N VAL A 213 26.40 -59.94 5.32
CA VAL A 213 25.60 -59.92 6.55
C VAL A 213 26.40 -60.61 7.65
N LYS A 214 26.90 -59.83 8.62
CA LYS A 214 27.45 -60.38 9.86
C LYS A 214 26.36 -61.12 10.64
N PRO A 215 26.64 -62.31 11.22
CA PRO A 215 25.65 -63.06 11.97
C PRO A 215 25.40 -62.41 13.34
N VAL A 216 24.13 -62.14 13.65
CA VAL A 216 23.68 -61.77 14.99
C VAL A 216 23.79 -63.01 15.87
N ARG A 217 24.68 -62.97 16.86
CA ARG A 217 24.68 -63.87 18.01
C ARG A 217 23.48 -63.50 18.87
N ASP A 218 22.51 -64.39 18.99
CA ASP A 218 21.64 -64.43 20.15
C ASP A 218 21.89 -65.71 20.94
N GLU A 219 22.20 -65.48 22.20
CA GLU A 219 22.60 -66.47 23.18
C GLU A 219 21.45 -67.40 23.55
N LYS A 220 21.85 -68.63 23.85
CA LYS A 220 21.04 -69.72 24.35
C LYS A 220 20.45 -69.42 25.74
N LYS A 221 19.27 -70.04 25.94
CA LYS A 221 18.79 -70.72 27.17
C LYS A 221 18.43 -69.84 28.36
N SER A 222 17.15 -69.94 28.77
CA SER A 222 16.76 -70.88 29.83
C SER A 222 15.29 -71.24 29.73
#